data_AF-A0A550CLZ7-F1
#
_entry.id   AF-A0A550CLZ7-F1
#
_cell.length_a   1.000
_cell.length_b   1.000
_cell.length_c   1.000
_cell.angle_alpha   90.00
_cell.angle_beta   90.00
_cell.angle_gamma   90.00
#
_symmetry.space_group_name_H-M   'P 1'
#
loop_
_entity.id
_entity.type
_entity.pdbx_description
1 polymer ?
#
loop_
_entity_poly.entity_id
_entity_poly.type
_entity_poly.pdbx_seq_one_letter_code
_entity_poly.pdbx_strand_id
1 'polypeptide(L)'
;QDCLKLSQLHSDAVDFPKSGQPVEINKIPRLKFKAKPDWNAPETVNLDSARYYESQRAIGRLFRAIELPAVRSAQQTSRAQRRNRRNRNNNRDDIAESLSGLSINEVEDPLFEVLYDRVAEFDARVGAEATLEEVETTGQLFQRYSNELRSICATNTLSQARAAMLTEEEAIVGTIVQKTSQPRKRKDQMAKLREKTEFLVRGIREEMAGEDDDDIPEVALHRAWLAWQLAYQKQKQKVFGAHSFGWVAMGAIFEAVKEIEDQMKDDQSYRFY
;
A
#
# COMPACT_ATOMS: atom_id res chain seq x y z
N GLN A 1 -24.96 -39.20 3.91
CA GLN A 1 -26.12 -38.90 4.77
C GLN A 1 -25.84 -37.73 5.71
N ASP A 2 -24.80 -37.76 6.55
CA ASP A 2 -24.49 -36.66 7.49
C ASP A 2 -24.32 -35.28 6.82
N CYS A 3 -23.69 -35.21 5.64
CA CYS A 3 -23.51 -33.96 4.90
C CYS A 3 -24.86 -33.33 4.47
N LEU A 4 -25.80 -34.15 4.01
CA LEU A 4 -27.14 -33.70 3.61
C LEU A 4 -27.94 -33.22 4.82
N LYS A 5 -27.76 -33.87 5.97
CA LYS A 5 -28.39 -33.44 7.22
C LYS A 5 -27.83 -32.11 7.71
N LEU A 6 -26.50 -31.94 7.65
CA LEU A 6 -25.85 -30.67 7.99
C LEU A 6 -26.25 -29.53 7.04
N SER A 7 -26.38 -29.79 5.74
CA SER A 7 -26.84 -28.78 4.79
C SER A 7 -28.28 -28.34 5.06
N GLN A 8 -29.17 -29.28 5.40
CA GLN A 8 -30.55 -28.94 5.77
C GLN A 8 -30.59 -28.10 7.05
N LEU A 9 -29.92 -28.54 8.12
CA LEU A 9 -29.86 -27.80 9.39
C LEU A 9 -29.26 -26.39 9.21
N HIS A 10 -28.28 -26.22 8.31
CA HIS A 10 -27.73 -24.91 7.99
C HIS A 10 -28.73 -24.02 7.23
N SER A 11 -29.50 -24.58 6.30
CA SER A 11 -30.57 -23.86 5.61
C SER A 11 -31.60 -23.33 6.62
N ASP A 12 -32.09 -24.22 7.48
CA ASP A 12 -33.08 -23.89 8.51
C ASP A 12 -32.56 -22.81 9.48
N ALA A 13 -31.26 -22.87 9.85
CA ALA A 13 -30.64 -21.88 10.74
C ALA A 13 -30.56 -20.47 10.13
N VAL A 14 -30.31 -20.37 8.83
CA VAL A 14 -30.26 -19.09 8.10
C VAL A 14 -31.67 -18.50 7.96
N ASP A 15 -32.70 -19.34 7.84
CA ASP A 15 -34.08 -18.90 7.73
C ASP A 15 -34.75 -18.58 9.07
N PHE A 16 -34.11 -18.85 10.21
CA PHE A 16 -34.63 -18.54 11.55
C PHE A 16 -35.15 -17.10 11.71
N PRO A 17 -34.47 -16.04 11.23
CA PRO A 17 -34.99 -14.67 11.31
C PRO A 17 -36.31 -14.45 10.55
N LYS A 18 -36.63 -15.30 9.57
CA LYS A 18 -37.85 -15.23 8.75
C LYS A 18 -38.95 -16.14 9.27
N SER A 19 -38.61 -17.38 9.62
CA SER A 19 -39.55 -18.42 10.02
C SER A 19 -39.86 -18.43 11.51
N GLY A 20 -38.97 -17.88 12.33
CA GLY A 20 -39.03 -17.97 13.79
C GLY A 20 -38.78 -19.37 14.35
N GLN A 21 -38.43 -20.36 13.52
CA GLN A 21 -38.27 -21.75 13.94
C GLN A 21 -36.80 -22.08 14.25
N PRO A 22 -36.44 -22.31 15.52
CA PRO A 22 -35.05 -22.55 15.90
C PRO A 22 -34.59 -23.96 15.54
N VAL A 23 -33.30 -24.10 15.22
CA VAL A 23 -32.68 -25.39 14.92
C VAL A 23 -32.35 -26.15 16.21
N GLU A 24 -32.79 -27.41 16.28
CA GLU A 24 -32.47 -28.28 17.41
C GLU A 24 -30.99 -28.70 17.42
N ILE A 25 -30.23 -28.21 18.40
CA ILE A 25 -28.80 -28.47 18.56
C ILE A 25 -28.50 -29.99 18.67
N ASN A 26 -29.42 -30.76 19.26
CA ASN A 26 -29.27 -32.20 19.44
C ASN A 26 -29.27 -32.98 18.12
N LYS A 27 -29.81 -32.41 17.03
CA LYS A 27 -29.82 -33.03 15.70
C LYS A 27 -28.49 -32.89 14.96
N ILE A 28 -27.58 -32.04 15.45
CA ILE A 28 -26.28 -31.77 14.82
C ILE A 28 -25.38 -33.00 14.96
N PRO A 29 -24.95 -33.63 13.85
CA PRO A 29 -24.02 -34.76 13.89
C PRO A 29 -22.71 -34.40 14.58
N ARG A 30 -22.23 -35.29 15.47
CA ARG A 30 -20.94 -35.12 16.14
C ARG A 30 -19.78 -35.44 15.18
N LEU A 31 -18.64 -34.81 15.42
CA LEU A 31 -17.39 -35.11 14.71
C LEU A 31 -17.02 -36.59 14.91
N LYS A 32 -16.69 -37.27 13.81
CA LYS A 32 -16.27 -38.69 13.80
C LYS A 32 -14.90 -38.90 14.45
N PHE A 33 -14.06 -37.87 14.42
CA PHE A 33 -12.72 -37.88 15.01
C PHE A 33 -12.38 -36.46 15.48
N LYS A 34 -11.53 -36.35 16.50
CA LYS A 34 -11.14 -35.05 17.09
C LYS A 34 -10.12 -34.30 16.24
N ALA A 35 -9.31 -35.01 15.45
CA ALA A 35 -8.31 -34.41 14.58
C ALA A 35 -8.98 -33.54 13.50
N LYS A 36 -8.48 -32.33 13.29
CA LYS A 36 -8.97 -31.44 12.24
C LYS A 36 -8.08 -31.58 11.01
N PRO A 37 -8.58 -31.29 9.80
CA PRO A 37 -7.68 -31.26 8.65
C PRO A 37 -6.67 -30.11 8.80
N ASP A 38 -5.49 -30.30 8.23
CA ASP A 38 -4.36 -29.37 8.20
C ASP A 38 -4.73 -27.96 7.72
N TRP A 39 -5.56 -27.83 6.69
CA TRP A 39 -6.03 -26.52 6.19
C TRP A 39 -6.92 -25.75 7.18
N ASN A 40 -7.38 -26.39 8.26
CA ASN A 40 -8.14 -25.75 9.34
C ASN A 40 -7.24 -25.43 10.57
N ALA A 41 -5.93 -25.64 10.46
CA ALA A 41 -4.99 -25.28 11.51
C ALA A 41 -4.82 -23.75 11.58
N PRO A 42 -4.75 -23.16 12.79
CA PRO A 42 -4.40 -21.76 12.94
C PRO A 42 -3.00 -21.47 12.40
N GLU A 43 -2.80 -20.29 11.82
CA GLU A 43 -1.55 -19.90 11.14
C GLU A 43 -0.28 -19.97 12.01
N THR A 44 -0.41 -19.96 13.34
CA THR A 44 0.70 -20.01 14.30
C THR A 44 1.00 -21.41 14.84
N VAL A 45 0.21 -22.42 14.50
CA VAL A 45 0.34 -23.78 15.07
C VAL A 45 1.19 -24.66 14.15
N ASN A 46 2.03 -25.51 14.74
CA ASN A 46 2.78 -26.50 13.99
C ASN A 46 1.82 -27.60 13.45
N LEU A 47 1.84 -27.79 12.14
CA LEU A 47 1.05 -28.79 11.41
C LEU A 47 1.44 -30.23 11.78
N ASP A 48 2.64 -30.46 12.30
CA ASP A 48 3.14 -31.78 12.73
C ASP A 48 2.54 -32.28 14.06
N SER A 49 1.62 -31.51 14.65
CA SER A 49 0.95 -31.92 15.89
C SER A 49 -0.16 -32.94 15.62
N ALA A 50 -0.31 -33.94 16.51
CA ALA A 50 -1.34 -34.98 16.42
C ALA A 50 -2.81 -34.48 16.43
N ARG A 51 -3.02 -33.16 16.50
CA ARG A 51 -4.34 -32.52 16.41
C ARG A 51 -4.79 -32.28 14.96
N TYR A 52 -3.87 -32.33 14.00
CA TYR A 52 -4.16 -32.11 12.60
C TYR A 52 -3.73 -33.30 11.75
N TYR A 53 -4.52 -33.61 10.71
CA TYR A 53 -4.17 -34.64 9.72
C TYR A 53 -4.05 -34.01 8.34
N GLU A 54 -3.15 -34.56 7.52
CA GLU A 54 -2.99 -34.12 6.14
C GLU A 54 -4.22 -34.51 5.31
N SER A 55 -5.00 -33.53 4.88
CA SER A 55 -6.14 -33.78 4.00
C SER A 55 -5.68 -34.14 2.59
N GLN A 56 -6.14 -35.29 2.08
CA GLN A 56 -5.86 -35.76 0.72
C GLN A 56 -6.81 -35.18 -0.34
N ARG A 57 -7.78 -34.37 0.08
CA ARG A 57 -8.76 -33.71 -0.82
C ARG A 57 -8.16 -32.49 -1.51
N ALA A 58 -8.83 -32.02 -2.57
CA ALA A 58 -8.42 -30.86 -3.37
C ALA A 58 -8.01 -29.65 -2.52
N ILE A 59 -8.82 -29.29 -1.52
CA ILE A 59 -8.53 -28.14 -0.64
C ILE A 59 -7.24 -28.29 0.18
N GLY A 60 -6.92 -29.52 0.62
CA GLY A 60 -5.66 -29.79 1.34
C GLY A 60 -4.47 -29.69 0.40
N ARG A 61 -4.59 -30.24 -0.82
CA ARG A 61 -3.55 -30.12 -1.84
C ARG A 61 -3.28 -28.67 -2.22
N LEU A 62 -4.33 -27.88 -2.43
CA LEU A 62 -4.21 -26.44 -2.73
C LEU A 62 -3.60 -25.65 -1.57
N PHE A 63 -4.01 -25.94 -0.33
CA PHE A 63 -3.45 -25.30 0.86
C PHE A 63 -1.94 -25.48 0.96
N ARG A 64 -1.41 -26.66 0.59
CA ARG A 64 0.03 -26.96 0.60
C ARG A 64 0.76 -26.48 -0.65
N ALA A 65 0.08 -26.43 -1.80
CA ALA A 65 0.68 -25.97 -3.06
C ALA A 65 0.91 -24.45 -3.10
N ILE A 66 0.17 -23.68 -2.31
CA ILE A 66 0.29 -22.21 -2.25
C ILE A 66 1.20 -21.83 -1.09
N GLU A 67 2.51 -21.92 -1.30
CA GLU A 67 3.46 -21.22 -0.44
C GLU A 67 3.52 -19.76 -0.89
N LEU A 68 2.68 -18.91 -0.28
CA LEU A 68 2.95 -17.47 -0.35
C LEU A 68 4.30 -17.25 0.31
N PRO A 69 5.31 -16.67 -0.40
CA PRO A 69 6.60 -16.43 0.20
C PRO A 69 6.39 -15.56 1.43
N ALA A 70 6.50 -16.18 2.61
CA ALA A 70 6.28 -15.49 3.85
C ALA A 70 7.43 -14.49 4.01
N VAL A 71 7.24 -13.26 3.52
CA VAL A 71 7.86 -12.07 4.11
C VAL A 71 9.38 -12.21 4.21
N ARG A 72 10.06 -13.01 3.35
CA ARG A 72 11.53 -13.06 3.37
C ARG A 72 12.04 -11.70 2.90
N SER A 73 11.38 -11.13 1.89
CA SER A 73 11.51 -9.74 1.45
C SER A 73 11.23 -8.76 2.59
N ALA A 74 10.09 -8.86 3.29
CA ALA A 74 9.73 -7.92 4.35
C ALA A 74 10.61 -8.05 5.64
N GLN A 75 11.15 -9.23 5.95
CA GLN A 75 12.18 -9.43 6.97
C GLN A 75 13.57 -8.92 6.52
N GLN A 76 13.90 -9.03 5.23
CA GLN A 76 15.13 -8.49 4.66
C GLN A 76 15.08 -6.96 4.53
N THR A 77 13.98 -6.37 4.05
CA THR A 77 13.77 -4.92 3.98
C THR A 77 13.71 -4.32 5.38
N SER A 78 13.02 -4.93 6.35
CA SER A 78 13.07 -4.44 7.74
C SER A 78 14.48 -4.51 8.35
N ARG A 79 15.31 -5.52 8.01
CA ARG A 79 16.72 -5.59 8.42
C ARG A 79 17.58 -4.52 7.71
N ALA A 80 17.39 -4.30 6.41
CA ALA A 80 18.09 -3.28 5.64
C ALA A 80 17.70 -1.85 6.09
N GLN A 81 16.40 -1.61 6.31
CA GLN A 81 15.86 -0.36 6.84
C GLN A 81 16.36 -0.08 8.26
N ARG A 82 16.48 -1.10 9.12
CA ARG A 82 17.14 -0.97 10.43
C ARG A 82 18.61 -0.56 10.33
N ARG A 83 19.32 -1.02 9.30
CA ARG A 83 20.73 -0.63 9.03
C ARG A 83 20.81 0.83 8.56
N ASN A 84 19.92 1.26 7.67
CA ASN A 84 19.81 2.67 7.25
C ASN A 84 19.40 3.61 8.39
N ARG A 85 18.61 3.14 9.37
CA ARG A 85 18.23 3.94 10.55
C ARG A 85 19.44 4.36 11.41
N ARG A 86 20.57 3.63 11.36
CA ARG A 86 21.81 4.03 12.04
C ARG A 86 22.60 5.10 11.29
N ASN A 87 22.47 5.20 9.96
CA ASN A 87 23.19 6.18 9.14
C ASN A 87 22.46 7.53 8.99
N ARG A 88 21.22 7.65 9.48
CA ARG A 88 20.34 8.80 9.16
C ARG A 88 20.45 10.02 10.08
N ASN A 89 21.40 10.03 11.02
CA ASN A 89 21.63 11.20 11.89
C ASN A 89 22.44 12.33 11.23
N ASN A 90 22.88 12.19 9.97
CA ASN A 90 23.71 13.20 9.29
C ASN A 90 23.06 13.92 8.09
N ASN A 91 21.80 13.64 7.71
CA ASN A 91 21.25 14.14 6.43
C ASN A 91 20.16 15.20 6.59
N ARG A 92 20.53 16.37 7.14
CA ARG A 92 19.75 17.61 6.91
C ARG A 92 20.33 18.47 5.78
N ASP A 93 21.58 18.25 5.39
CA ASP A 93 22.28 19.12 4.42
C ASP A 93 22.31 18.58 2.97
N ASP A 94 21.65 17.45 2.67
CA ASP A 94 21.86 16.66 1.44
C ASP A 94 20.61 16.59 0.52
N ILE A 95 19.68 17.55 0.66
CA ILE A 95 18.50 17.64 -0.24
C ILE A 95 18.82 18.55 -1.42
N ALA A 96 19.44 19.70 -1.17
CA ALA A 96 19.90 20.61 -2.22
C ALA A 96 21.00 19.98 -3.09
N GLU A 97 21.90 19.17 -2.51
CA GLU A 97 22.98 18.50 -3.25
C GLU A 97 22.49 17.27 -4.06
N SER A 98 21.48 16.54 -3.56
CA SER A 98 20.80 15.49 -4.35
C SER A 98 20.08 16.05 -5.58
N LEU A 99 19.55 17.28 -5.48
CA LEU A 99 18.80 17.93 -6.57
C LEU A 99 19.69 18.82 -7.46
N SER A 100 20.89 19.22 -7.04
CA SER A 100 21.86 19.86 -7.94
C SER A 100 22.65 18.85 -8.79
N GLY A 101 22.64 17.57 -8.40
CA GLY A 101 23.25 16.45 -9.13
C GLY A 101 22.42 15.91 -10.31
N LEU A 102 21.52 16.71 -10.91
CA LEU A 102 20.57 16.34 -11.98
C LEU A 102 21.17 15.82 -13.30
N SER A 103 22.47 15.51 -13.36
CA SER A 103 23.06 14.79 -14.48
C SER A 103 22.66 13.31 -14.39
N ILE A 104 21.47 13.00 -14.92
CA ILE A 104 20.95 11.65 -15.08
C ILE A 104 21.73 11.00 -16.21
N ASN A 105 22.85 10.37 -15.89
CA ASN A 105 23.47 9.39 -16.76
C ASN A 105 23.40 8.01 -16.09
N GLU A 106 22.97 7.05 -16.89
CA GLU A 106 22.98 5.59 -16.69
C GLU A 106 21.68 4.96 -16.15
N VAL A 107 21.03 4.30 -17.14
CA VAL A 107 19.82 3.48 -17.16
C VAL A 107 18.57 4.28 -17.53
N GLU A 108 18.31 4.36 -18.84
CA GLU A 108 17.02 4.70 -19.45
C GLU A 108 15.95 3.81 -18.82
N ASP A 109 15.22 4.34 -17.84
CA ASP A 109 14.03 3.70 -17.32
C ASP A 109 12.90 4.03 -18.29
N PRO A 110 12.35 3.06 -19.04
CA PRO A 110 11.32 3.36 -20.04
C PRO A 110 10.09 4.03 -19.43
N LEU A 111 9.80 3.76 -18.14
CA LEU A 111 8.72 4.44 -17.43
C LEU A 111 9.03 5.93 -17.23
N PHE A 112 10.31 6.27 -17.01
CA PHE A 112 10.72 7.64 -16.83
C PHE A 112 10.57 8.43 -18.11
N GLU A 113 11.08 7.90 -19.23
CA GLU A 113 10.99 8.53 -20.54
C GLU A 113 9.54 8.74 -20.98
N VAL A 114 8.68 7.71 -20.81
CA VAL A 114 7.26 7.83 -21.19
C VAL A 114 6.53 8.87 -20.35
N LEU A 115 6.81 8.94 -19.05
CA LEU A 115 6.23 9.98 -18.20
C LEU A 115 6.78 11.36 -18.55
N TYR A 116 8.08 11.48 -18.83
CA TYR A 116 8.70 12.72 -19.25
C TYR A 116 8.03 13.26 -20.52
N ASP A 117 7.96 12.44 -21.57
CA ASP A 117 7.35 12.81 -22.85
C ASP A 117 5.92 13.28 -22.65
N ARG A 118 5.14 12.55 -21.85
CA ARG A 118 3.74 12.87 -21.60
C ARG A 118 3.55 14.18 -20.82
N VAL A 119 4.38 14.46 -19.82
CA VAL A 119 4.27 15.70 -19.03
C VAL A 119 4.78 16.88 -19.85
N ALA A 120 5.83 16.69 -20.65
CA ALA A 120 6.40 17.71 -21.54
C ALA A 120 5.42 18.21 -22.62
N GLU A 121 4.38 17.43 -22.97
CA GLU A 121 3.29 17.87 -23.85
C GLU A 121 2.47 19.03 -23.26
N PHE A 122 2.38 19.12 -21.92
CA PHE A 122 1.50 20.07 -21.23
C PHE A 122 2.26 21.11 -20.40
N ASP A 123 3.45 20.79 -19.89
CA ASP A 123 4.28 21.72 -19.12
C ASP A 123 5.66 21.91 -19.76
N ALA A 124 5.87 23.10 -20.31
CA ALA A 124 7.15 23.48 -20.92
C ALA A 124 8.31 23.60 -19.88
N ARG A 125 8.01 23.63 -18.58
CA ARG A 125 9.02 23.72 -17.51
C ARG A 125 9.59 22.36 -17.09
N VAL A 126 9.11 21.25 -17.63
CA VAL A 126 9.55 19.88 -17.30
C VAL A 126 11.06 19.67 -17.48
N GLY A 127 11.67 20.36 -18.44
CA GLY A 127 13.11 20.35 -18.69
C GLY A 127 13.89 21.52 -18.07
N ALA A 128 13.22 22.43 -17.38
CA ALA A 128 13.87 23.55 -16.71
C ALA A 128 14.46 23.11 -15.36
N GLU A 129 15.49 23.82 -14.91
CA GLU A 129 16.05 23.62 -13.57
C GLU A 129 15.05 24.16 -12.53
N ALA A 130 14.69 23.32 -11.56
CA ALA A 130 13.76 23.69 -10.50
C ALA A 130 14.34 24.81 -9.63
N THR A 131 13.49 25.74 -9.21
CA THR A 131 13.91 26.81 -8.30
C THR A 131 14.22 26.26 -6.91
N LEU A 132 15.02 26.99 -6.13
CA LEU A 132 15.35 26.59 -4.75
C LEU A 132 14.11 26.43 -3.86
N GLU A 133 13.10 27.27 -4.06
CA GLU A 133 11.83 27.22 -3.31
C GLU A 133 11.02 25.97 -3.65
N GLU A 134 10.89 25.62 -4.94
CA GLU A 134 10.21 24.41 -5.39
C GLU A 134 10.91 23.14 -4.88
N VAL A 135 12.24 23.13 -4.93
CA VAL A 135 13.10 22.07 -4.38
C VAL A 135 12.86 21.90 -2.88
N GLU A 136 12.89 22.99 -2.13
CA GLU A 136 12.69 22.95 -0.68
C GLU A 136 11.27 22.46 -0.33
N THR A 137 10.26 22.99 -1.00
CA THR A 137 8.85 22.66 -0.79
C THR A 137 8.59 21.17 -1.06
N THR A 138 9.06 20.68 -2.22
CA THR A 138 8.95 19.26 -2.59
C THR A 138 9.71 18.37 -1.60
N GLY A 139 10.87 18.81 -1.15
CA GLY A 139 11.66 18.14 -0.11
C GLY A 139 10.92 18.03 1.22
N GLN A 140 10.28 19.12 1.67
CA GLN A 140 9.48 19.15 2.90
C GLN A 140 8.27 18.22 2.80
N LEU A 141 7.55 18.23 1.66
CA LEU A 141 6.43 17.35 1.37
C LEU A 141 6.82 15.88 1.47
N PHE A 142 7.94 15.49 0.83
CA PHE A 142 8.48 14.13 0.92
C PHE A 142 8.87 13.75 2.35
N GLN A 143 9.50 14.66 3.10
CA GLN A 143 9.89 14.38 4.48
C GLN A 143 8.66 14.14 5.37
N ARG A 144 7.62 14.98 5.25
CA ARG A 144 6.35 14.82 5.97
C ARG A 144 5.74 13.46 5.65
N TYR A 145 5.57 13.16 4.36
CA TYR A 145 5.04 11.87 3.92
C TYR A 145 5.83 10.69 4.50
N SER A 146 7.15 10.70 4.38
CA SER A 146 7.99 9.59 4.82
C SER A 146 7.96 9.40 6.34
N ASN A 147 7.78 10.48 7.11
CA ASN A 147 7.72 10.45 8.57
C ASN A 147 6.36 9.96 9.05
N GLU A 148 5.28 10.45 8.46
CA GLU A 148 3.93 9.99 8.76
C GLU A 148 3.73 8.53 8.38
N LEU A 149 4.13 8.12 7.17
CA LEU A 149 4.06 6.72 6.75
C LEU A 149 4.83 5.81 7.71
N ARG A 150 6.01 6.25 8.16
CA ARG A 150 6.82 5.50 9.13
C ARG A 150 6.12 5.39 10.48
N SER A 151 5.45 6.45 10.94
CA SER A 151 4.63 6.45 12.15
C SER A 151 3.44 5.49 12.01
N ILE A 152 2.75 5.50 10.86
CA ILE A 152 1.66 4.58 10.55
C ILE A 152 2.15 3.13 10.58
N CYS A 153 3.27 2.81 9.92
CA CYS A 153 3.86 1.46 9.91
C CYS A 153 4.28 0.99 11.30
N ALA A 154 4.81 1.88 12.15
CA ALA A 154 5.23 1.55 13.50
C ALA A 154 4.05 1.36 14.47
N THR A 155 2.96 2.11 14.29
CA THR A 155 1.79 2.05 15.18
C THR A 155 0.83 0.91 14.84
N ASN A 156 0.81 0.42 13.60
CA ASN A 156 -0.10 -0.64 13.15
C ASN A 156 0.55 -2.03 13.04
N THR A 157 1.76 -2.22 13.57
CA THR A 157 2.42 -3.54 13.58
C THR A 157 1.79 -4.48 14.63
N LEU A 158 1.79 -5.79 14.34
CA LEU A 158 1.34 -6.81 15.30
C LEU A 158 2.45 -7.27 16.25
N SER A 159 3.71 -6.99 15.93
CA SER A 159 4.87 -7.36 16.73
C SER A 159 5.09 -6.40 17.90
N GLN A 160 5.42 -6.95 19.07
CA GLN A 160 5.75 -6.17 20.28
C GLN A 160 7.22 -5.73 20.34
N ALA A 161 8.04 -6.09 19.34
CA ALA A 161 9.44 -5.70 19.32
C ALA A 161 9.59 -4.19 19.09
N ARG A 162 10.45 -3.54 19.88
CA ARG A 162 10.70 -2.07 19.88
C ARG A 162 11.05 -1.47 18.51
N ALA A 163 11.58 -2.28 17.59
CA ALA A 163 11.98 -1.87 16.24
C ALA A 163 11.18 -2.57 15.14
N ALA A 164 10.03 -3.17 15.46
CA ALA A 164 9.13 -3.72 14.45
C ALA A 164 8.31 -2.59 13.83
N MET A 165 8.19 -2.65 12.51
CA MET A 165 7.32 -1.80 11.73
C MET A 165 6.87 -2.58 10.51
N LEU A 166 5.71 -2.23 9.97
CA LEU A 166 5.27 -2.73 8.68
C LEU A 166 6.19 -2.21 7.58
N THR A 167 6.25 -2.98 6.49
CA THR A 167 6.88 -2.51 5.26
C THR A 167 6.04 -1.44 4.56
N GLU A 168 6.65 -0.75 3.61
CA GLU A 168 6.00 0.30 2.83
C GLU A 168 4.88 -0.29 1.97
N GLU A 169 5.14 -1.45 1.37
CA GLU A 169 4.20 -2.20 0.55
C GLU A 169 3.00 -2.68 1.38
N GLU A 170 3.23 -3.16 2.60
CA GLU A 170 2.17 -3.53 3.53
C GLU A 170 1.27 -2.35 3.87
N ALA A 171 1.84 -1.16 4.08
CA ALA A 171 1.08 0.03 4.42
C ALA A 171 0.24 0.56 3.27
N ILE A 172 0.79 0.59 2.05
CA ILE A 172 0.08 1.08 0.85
C ILE A 172 -0.99 0.11 0.39
N VAL A 173 -0.71 -1.20 0.39
CA VAL A 173 -1.72 -2.22 0.06
C VAL A 173 -2.74 -2.38 1.20
N GLY A 174 -2.42 -1.88 2.40
CA GLY A 174 -3.29 -1.97 3.57
C GLY A 174 -3.45 -3.41 4.06
N THR A 175 -2.37 -4.18 4.06
CA THR A 175 -2.33 -5.56 4.52
C THR A 175 -1.17 -5.79 5.48
N ILE A 176 -1.37 -6.68 6.46
CA ILE A 176 -0.33 -7.08 7.41
C ILE A 176 -0.07 -8.57 7.16
N VAL A 177 1.12 -8.90 6.65
CA VAL A 177 1.46 -10.27 6.26
C VAL A 177 1.87 -11.11 7.47
N GLN A 178 2.25 -10.45 8.58
CA GLN A 178 2.65 -11.13 9.81
C GLN A 178 1.55 -12.10 10.31
N LYS A 179 1.96 -13.36 10.56
CA LYS A 179 1.15 -14.38 11.22
C LYS A 179 0.91 -14.02 12.70
N THR A 180 -0.29 -14.27 13.19
CA THR A 180 -0.77 -13.96 14.52
C THR A 180 -1.77 -14.99 15.03
N SER A 181 -1.78 -15.22 16.34
CA SER A 181 -2.82 -16.03 16.98
C SER A 181 -4.14 -15.25 17.13
N GLN A 182 -4.14 -13.94 16.83
CA GLN A 182 -5.27 -13.03 17.03
C GLN A 182 -5.73 -12.42 15.68
N PRO A 183 -6.44 -13.17 14.82
CA PRO A 183 -6.85 -12.69 13.49
C PRO A 183 -7.81 -11.50 13.55
N ARG A 184 -8.65 -11.41 14.60
CA ARG A 184 -9.53 -10.24 14.84
C ARG A 184 -8.71 -8.97 15.05
N LYS A 185 -7.64 -9.04 15.83
CA LYS A 185 -6.73 -7.92 16.06
C LYS A 185 -6.03 -7.50 14.77
N ARG A 186 -5.57 -8.46 13.95
CA ARG A 186 -5.01 -8.15 12.61
C ARG A 186 -6.02 -7.40 11.73
N LYS A 187 -7.27 -7.85 11.69
CA LYS A 187 -8.33 -7.20 10.90
C LYS A 187 -8.57 -5.76 11.36
N ASP A 188 -8.64 -5.52 12.67
CA ASP A 188 -8.76 -4.17 13.24
C ASP A 188 -7.56 -3.27 12.88
N GLN A 189 -6.34 -3.80 12.99
CA GLN A 189 -5.12 -3.05 12.62
C GLN A 189 -5.06 -2.76 11.10
N MET A 190 -5.49 -3.70 10.25
CA MET A 190 -5.58 -3.46 8.80
C MET A 190 -6.60 -2.37 8.46
N ALA A 191 -7.73 -2.30 9.18
CA ALA A 191 -8.71 -1.23 8.98
C ALA A 191 -8.12 0.14 9.33
N LYS A 192 -7.48 0.26 10.50
CA LYS A 192 -6.79 1.48 10.95
C LYS A 192 -5.63 1.88 10.05
N LEU A 193 -4.89 0.89 9.54
CA LEU A 193 -3.81 1.09 8.60
C LEU A 193 -4.32 1.72 7.29
N ARG A 194 -5.37 1.15 6.71
CA ARG A 194 -5.99 1.66 5.48
C ARG A 194 -6.50 3.08 5.64
N GLU A 195 -7.26 3.32 6.71
CA GLU A 195 -7.81 4.63 7.03
C GLU A 195 -6.69 5.69 7.13
N LYS A 196 -5.66 5.43 7.95
CA LYS A 196 -4.55 6.39 8.11
C LYS A 196 -3.73 6.59 6.84
N THR A 197 -3.48 5.53 6.09
CA THR A 197 -2.74 5.62 4.82
C THR A 197 -3.57 6.39 3.78
N GLU A 198 -4.89 6.20 3.74
CA GLU A 198 -5.80 6.94 2.86
C GLU A 198 -5.78 8.44 3.18
N PHE A 199 -5.90 8.81 4.46
CA PHE A 199 -5.77 10.20 4.89
C PHE A 199 -4.43 10.82 4.52
N LEU A 200 -3.33 10.08 4.74
CA LEU A 200 -1.99 10.53 4.36
C LEU A 200 -1.90 10.75 2.85
N VAL A 201 -2.28 9.77 2.04
CA VAL A 201 -2.19 9.86 0.58
C VAL A 201 -3.04 11.01 0.06
N ARG A 202 -4.27 11.15 0.55
CA ARG A 202 -5.17 12.23 0.15
C ARG A 202 -4.56 13.60 0.48
N GLY A 203 -4.10 13.81 1.71
CA GLY A 203 -3.50 15.08 2.12
C GLY A 203 -2.22 15.43 1.35
N ILE A 204 -1.40 14.44 0.97
CA ILE A 204 -0.26 14.69 0.09
C ILE A 204 -0.71 15.12 -1.31
N ARG A 205 -1.76 14.48 -1.87
CA ARG A 205 -2.26 14.82 -3.22
C ARG A 205 -2.91 16.20 -3.26
N GLU A 206 -3.70 16.52 -2.23
CA GLU A 206 -4.28 17.86 -2.05
C GLU A 206 -3.18 18.92 -2.04
N GLU A 207 -2.10 18.70 -1.30
CA GLU A 207 -0.99 19.67 -1.26
C GLU A 207 -0.15 19.73 -2.57
N MET A 208 -0.08 18.64 -3.34
CA MET A 208 0.52 18.68 -4.68
C MET A 208 -0.36 19.44 -5.67
N ALA A 209 -1.69 19.27 -5.57
CA ALA A 209 -2.66 19.96 -6.41
C ALA A 209 -2.63 21.46 -6.13
N GLY A 210 -2.55 21.85 -4.86
CA GLY A 210 -2.62 23.24 -4.44
C GLY A 210 -3.61 23.46 -3.32
N GLU A 211 -3.40 24.51 -2.52
CA GLU A 211 -4.31 24.89 -1.44
C GLU A 211 -5.49 25.75 -1.94
N ASP A 212 -5.35 26.38 -3.11
CA ASP A 212 -6.33 27.30 -3.69
C ASP A 212 -7.08 26.66 -4.86
N ASP A 213 -8.41 26.79 -4.89
CA ASP A 213 -9.27 26.32 -6.00
C ASP A 213 -8.97 27.02 -7.35
N ASP A 214 -8.14 28.07 -7.33
CA ASP A 214 -7.69 28.84 -8.50
C ASP A 214 -6.31 28.40 -9.02
N ASP A 215 -5.70 27.34 -8.46
CA ASP A 215 -4.40 26.87 -8.92
C ASP A 215 -4.50 26.32 -10.36
N ILE A 216 -3.64 26.85 -11.23
CA ILE A 216 -3.56 26.49 -12.64
C ILE A 216 -3.12 25.01 -12.73
N PRO A 217 -3.85 24.12 -13.44
CA PRO A 217 -3.53 22.69 -13.51
C PRO A 217 -2.09 22.37 -13.95
N GLU A 218 -1.48 23.22 -14.78
CA GLU A 218 -0.08 23.13 -15.19
C GLU A 218 0.90 23.35 -14.02
N VAL A 219 0.52 24.11 -13.00
CA VAL A 219 1.30 24.29 -11.77
C VAL A 219 1.20 23.04 -10.89
N ALA A 220 0.00 22.48 -10.74
CA ALA A 220 -0.21 21.19 -10.06
C ALA A 220 0.60 20.08 -10.74
N LEU A 221 0.57 20.04 -12.08
CA LEU A 221 1.36 19.11 -12.88
C LEU A 221 2.86 19.26 -12.63
N HIS A 222 3.35 20.51 -12.60
CA HIS A 222 4.76 20.81 -12.32
C HIS A 222 5.19 20.33 -10.92
N ARG A 223 4.40 20.63 -9.89
CA ARG A 223 4.66 20.18 -8.50
C ARG A 223 4.69 18.65 -8.41
N ALA A 224 3.72 17.98 -9.04
CA ALA A 224 3.65 16.52 -9.07
C ALA A 224 4.83 15.89 -9.83
N TRP A 225 5.30 16.52 -10.91
CA TRP A 225 6.50 16.12 -11.64
C TRP A 225 7.77 16.20 -10.77
N LEU A 226 7.98 17.33 -10.09
CA LEU A 226 9.12 17.49 -9.16
C LEU A 226 9.07 16.47 -8.02
N ALA A 227 7.88 16.22 -7.47
CA ALA A 227 7.68 15.20 -6.44
C ALA A 227 8.06 13.80 -6.94
N TRP A 228 7.68 13.46 -8.16
CA TRP A 228 8.03 12.19 -8.77
C TRP A 228 9.53 12.07 -9.09
N GLN A 229 10.17 13.13 -9.61
CA GLN A 229 11.63 13.16 -9.83
C GLN A 229 12.40 12.94 -8.51
N LEU A 230 12.01 13.64 -7.45
CA LEU A 230 12.58 13.45 -6.12
C LEU A 230 12.37 12.00 -5.64
N ALA A 231 11.16 11.46 -5.79
CA ALA A 231 10.85 10.09 -5.42
C ALA A 231 11.75 9.08 -6.14
N TYR A 232 11.92 9.25 -7.46
CA TYR A 232 12.72 8.39 -8.32
C TYR A 232 14.20 8.36 -7.88
N GLN A 233 14.77 9.52 -7.55
CA GLN A 233 16.14 9.59 -7.02
C GLN A 233 16.25 8.96 -5.62
N LYS A 234 15.33 9.27 -4.71
CA LYS A 234 15.33 8.71 -3.34
C LYS A 234 15.08 7.19 -3.34
N GLN A 235 14.40 6.67 -4.36
CA GLN A 235 14.23 5.24 -4.60
C GLN A 235 15.57 4.56 -4.95
N LYS A 236 16.41 5.16 -5.82
CA LYS A 236 17.77 4.65 -6.08
C LYS A 236 18.62 4.60 -4.81
N GLN A 237 18.43 5.56 -3.90
CA GLN A 237 19.04 5.61 -2.58
C GLN A 237 18.40 4.66 -1.54
N LYS A 238 17.35 3.90 -1.91
CA LYS A 238 16.60 2.97 -1.04
C LYS A 238 16.06 3.64 0.22
N VAL A 239 15.60 4.88 0.07
CA VAL A 239 14.98 5.64 1.16
C VAL A 239 13.56 5.15 1.40
N PHE A 240 13.20 4.92 2.66
CA PHE A 240 11.84 4.51 3.04
C PHE A 240 10.81 5.58 2.66
N GLY A 241 9.73 5.16 2.00
CA GLY A 241 8.64 6.01 1.51
C GLY A 241 8.88 6.54 0.10
N ALA A 242 10.04 6.30 -0.52
CA ALA A 242 10.32 6.82 -1.85
C ALA A 242 9.48 6.15 -2.95
N HIS A 243 9.31 4.82 -2.88
CA HIS A 243 8.53 4.11 -3.87
C HIS A 243 7.06 4.55 -3.82
N SER A 244 6.48 4.54 -2.63
CA SER A 244 5.08 4.86 -2.40
C SER A 244 4.79 6.34 -2.63
N PHE A 245 5.70 7.25 -2.30
CA PHE A 245 5.58 8.66 -2.66
C PHE A 245 5.58 8.84 -4.18
N GLY A 246 6.43 8.10 -4.90
CA GLY A 246 6.45 8.12 -6.37
C GLY A 246 5.13 7.67 -6.99
N TRP A 247 4.48 6.64 -6.45
CA TRP A 247 3.13 6.23 -6.88
C TRP A 247 2.08 7.30 -6.63
N VAL A 248 2.15 7.99 -5.47
CA VAL A 248 1.24 9.09 -5.15
C VAL A 248 1.45 10.26 -6.12
N ALA A 249 2.70 10.64 -6.38
CA ALA A 249 3.05 11.70 -7.32
C ALA A 249 2.61 11.37 -8.75
N MET A 250 2.80 10.13 -9.20
CA MET A 250 2.32 9.68 -10.52
C MET A 250 0.79 9.74 -10.61
N GLY A 251 0.07 9.39 -9.54
CA GLY A 251 -1.37 9.57 -9.47
C GLY A 251 -1.80 11.03 -9.55
N ALA A 252 -1.04 11.96 -8.95
CA ALA A 252 -1.29 13.40 -9.05
C ALA A 252 -0.99 13.93 -10.48
N ILE A 253 0.08 13.46 -11.13
CA ILE A 253 0.39 13.77 -12.53
C ILE A 253 -0.79 13.39 -13.43
N PHE A 254 -1.33 12.17 -13.30
CA PHE A 254 -2.43 11.73 -14.16
C PHE A 254 -3.74 12.49 -13.92
N GLU A 255 -4.00 12.94 -12.68
CA GLU A 255 -5.15 13.80 -12.39
C GLU A 255 -4.98 15.18 -13.03
N ALA A 256 -3.83 15.82 -12.86
CA ALA A 256 -3.54 17.13 -13.44
C ALA A 256 -3.58 17.10 -14.98
N VAL A 257 -2.98 16.08 -15.62
CA VAL A 257 -3.05 15.91 -17.08
C VAL A 257 -4.49 15.77 -17.55
N LYS A 258 -5.30 14.97 -16.85
CA LYS A 258 -6.70 14.78 -17.21
C LYS A 258 -7.49 16.09 -17.12
N GLU A 259 -7.24 16.88 -16.07
CA GLU A 259 -7.90 18.17 -15.88
C GLU A 259 -7.54 19.17 -16.99
N ILE A 260 -6.27 19.26 -17.38
CA ILE A 260 -5.82 20.08 -18.52
C ILE A 260 -6.54 19.66 -19.81
N GLU A 261 -6.59 18.34 -20.09
CA GLU A 261 -7.27 17.82 -21.28
C GLU A 261 -8.76 18.13 -21.30
N ASP A 262 -9.43 18.07 -20.15
CA ASP A 262 -10.85 18.34 -20.05
C ASP A 262 -11.14 19.85 -20.24
N GLN A 263 -10.32 20.74 -19.67
CA GLN A 263 -10.39 22.19 -19.94
C GLN A 263 -10.19 22.52 -21.43
N MET A 264 -9.23 21.87 -22.09
CA MET A 264 -8.98 22.07 -23.53
C MET A 264 -10.17 21.64 -24.41
N LYS A 265 -10.91 20.60 -24.02
CA LYS A 265 -12.11 20.14 -24.75
C LYS A 265 -13.29 21.09 -24.58
N ASP A 266 -13.45 21.64 -23.38
CA ASP A 266 -14.50 22.61 -23.08
C ASP A 266 -14.27 23.89 -23.88
N ASP A 267 -13.05 24.42 -23.90
CA ASP A 267 -12.67 25.60 -24.69
C ASP A 267 -12.90 25.41 -26.20
N GLN A 268 -12.61 24.22 -26.73
CA GLN A 268 -12.91 23.90 -28.12
C GLN A 268 -14.42 23.89 -28.37
N SER A 269 -15.21 23.33 -27.45
CA SER A 269 -16.67 23.28 -27.57
C SER A 269 -17.29 24.68 -27.55
N TYR A 270 -16.77 25.60 -26.74
CA TYR A 270 -17.23 27.00 -26.72
C TYR A 270 -16.86 27.80 -27.98
N ARG A 271 -15.78 27.43 -28.70
CA ARG A 271 -15.41 28.09 -29.95
C ARG A 271 -16.31 27.75 -31.15
N PHE A 272 -17.14 26.71 -31.04
CA PHE A 272 -18.06 26.28 -32.11
C PHE A 272 -19.52 26.69 -31.88
N TYR A 273 -19.81 27.43 -30.81
CA TYR A 273 -21.09 28.09 -30.53
C TYR A 273 -20.96 29.61 -30.64
#